data_AF-A0A7C3WJZ0-F1
#
_entry.id   AF-A0A7C3WJZ0-F1
#
_cell.length_a   1.000
_cell.length_b   1.000
_cell.length_c   1.000
_cell.angle_alpha   90.00
_cell.angle_beta   90.00
_cell.angle_gamma   90.00
#
_symmetry.space_group_name_H-M   'P 1'
#
loop_
_entity.id
_entity.type
_entity.pdbx_description
1 polymer ?
#
loop_
_entity_poly.entity_id
_entity_poly.type
_entity_poly.pdbx_seq_one_letter_code
_entity_poly.pdbx_strand_id
1 'polypeptide(L)'
;MERESEPLQAITPAPNLDDEALIEQLIEQVLEGHPRAEQWRQWREALEERLEKLLELKAKGIVEYPNLDERIEELKRYIAVLREEEIITEFVEQQVRMVVGKAKLERMMGESLDEG
;
A
#
# COMPACT_ATOMS: atom_id res chain seq x y z
N MET A 1 41.41 38.40 9.04
CA MET A 1 41.00 37.30 8.15
C MET A 1 40.54 36.18 9.08
N GLU A 2 39.31 36.30 9.56
CA GLU A 2 38.68 35.31 10.44
C GLU A 2 38.25 34.15 9.55
N ARG A 3 38.73 32.95 9.84
CA ARG A 3 38.25 31.75 9.16
C ARG A 3 36.94 31.36 9.83
N GLU A 4 35.83 31.59 9.13
CA GLU A 4 34.54 31.03 9.46
C GLU A 4 34.70 29.50 9.49
N SER A 5 34.55 28.91 10.67
CA SER A 5 34.45 27.46 10.83
C SER A 5 33.08 27.05 10.32
N GLU A 6 33.02 26.44 9.14
CA GLU A 6 31.80 25.83 8.62
C GLU A 6 31.30 24.75 9.63
N PRO A 7 29.98 24.67 9.90
CA PRO A 7 29.46 23.66 10.79
C PRO A 7 29.60 22.28 10.14
N LEU A 8 30.14 21.34 10.92
CA LEU A 8 30.20 19.91 10.60
C LEU A 8 28.85 19.45 10.04
N GLN A 9 28.83 19.04 8.77
CA GLN A 9 27.68 18.39 8.18
C GLN A 9 27.30 17.22 9.08
N ALA A 10 26.07 17.24 9.61
CA ALA A 10 25.53 16.16 10.38
C ALA A 10 25.62 14.89 9.52
N ILE A 11 26.49 13.96 9.93
CA ILE A 11 26.57 12.62 9.36
C ILE A 11 25.24 11.97 9.73
N THR A 12 24.26 12.03 8.84
CA THR A 12 23.08 11.18 8.96
C THR A 12 23.58 9.75 8.92
N PRO A 13 23.40 8.96 9.99
CA PRO A 13 23.81 7.56 9.98
C PRO A 13 23.12 6.86 8.81
N ALA A 14 23.84 5.94 8.17
CA ALA A 14 23.27 5.14 7.08
C ALA A 14 21.94 4.52 7.54
N PRO A 15 20.89 4.54 6.69
CA PRO A 15 19.58 4.05 7.07
C PRO A 15 19.67 2.62 7.59
N ASN A 16 19.11 2.40 8.79
CA ASN A 16 19.04 1.06 9.35
C ASN A 16 17.97 0.28 8.58
N LEU A 17 18.41 -0.55 7.64
CA LEU A 17 17.50 -1.32 6.81
C LEU A 17 16.68 -2.32 7.65
N ASP A 18 17.17 -2.74 8.81
CA ASP A 18 16.48 -3.66 9.72
C ASP A 18 15.30 -3.03 10.47
N ASP A 19 15.12 -1.72 10.32
CA ASP A 19 13.99 -1.00 10.89
C ASP A 19 12.73 -1.18 10.01
N GLU A 20 11.74 -1.93 10.52
CA GLU A 20 10.44 -2.08 9.88
C GLU A 20 9.73 -0.72 9.71
N ALA A 21 9.96 0.23 10.63
CA ALA A 21 9.38 1.56 10.53
C ALA A 21 9.93 2.35 9.33
N LEU A 22 11.18 2.09 8.93
CA LEU A 22 11.76 2.68 7.71
C LEU A 22 11.07 2.13 6.46
N ILE A 23 10.79 0.83 6.42
CA ILE A 23 10.07 0.21 5.30
C ILE A 23 8.68 0.82 5.17
N GLU A 24 7.96 0.97 6.29
CA GLU A 24 6.62 1.57 6.27
C GLU A 24 6.65 3.05 5.87
N GLN A 25 7.67 3.82 6.25
CA GLN A 25 7.87 5.19 5.78
C GLN A 25 8.18 5.26 4.27
N LEU A 26 8.98 4.33 3.75
CA LEU A 26 9.28 4.27 2.31
C LEU A 26 8.02 3.94 1.52
N ILE A 27 7.20 3.01 2.00
CA ILE A 27 5.92 2.71 1.36
C ILE A 27 5.02 3.95 1.37
N GLU A 28 4.92 4.66 2.50
CA GLU A 28 4.13 5.89 2.59
C GLU A 28 4.62 6.98 1.61
N GLN A 29 5.93 7.14 1.47
CA GLN A 29 6.52 8.07 0.51
C GLN A 29 6.22 7.68 -0.94
N VAL A 30 6.34 6.39 -1.28
CA VAL A 30 6.06 5.89 -2.64
C VAL A 30 4.58 6.00 -2.98
N LEU A 31 3.70 5.81 -2.00
CA LEU A 31 2.27 5.96 -2.20
C LEU A 31 1.80 7.42 -2.20
N GLU A 32 2.64 8.39 -1.84
CA GLU A 32 2.30 9.83 -1.93
C GLU A 32 0.95 10.21 -1.28
N GLY A 33 0.59 9.54 -0.17
CA GLY A 33 -0.69 9.74 0.52
C GLY A 33 -1.90 9.03 -0.11
N HIS A 34 -1.69 8.19 -1.13
CA HIS A 34 -2.68 7.25 -1.61
C HIS A 34 -2.95 6.15 -0.55
N PRO A 35 -4.18 5.59 -0.51
CA PRO A 35 -4.52 4.53 0.44
C PRO A 35 -3.62 3.29 0.30
N ARG A 36 -3.38 2.61 1.42
CA ARG A 36 -2.72 1.30 1.47
C ARG A 36 -3.59 0.22 0.82
N ALA A 37 -2.96 -0.86 0.38
CA ALA A 37 -3.68 -2.01 -0.19
C ALA A 37 -4.76 -2.55 0.76
N GLU A 38 -4.45 -2.61 2.05
CA GLU A 38 -5.39 -3.00 3.10
C GLU A 38 -6.60 -2.06 3.20
N GLN A 39 -6.41 -0.75 2.99
CA GLN A 39 -7.52 0.20 3.03
C GLN A 39 -8.45 0.01 1.83
N TRP A 40 -7.89 -0.22 0.63
CA TRP A 40 -8.67 -0.55 -0.56
C TRP A 40 -9.50 -1.82 -0.38
N ARG A 41 -8.89 -2.86 0.21
CA ARG A 41 -9.55 -4.11 0.55
C ARG A 41 -10.75 -3.90 1.46
N GLN A 42 -10.60 -3.13 2.54
CA GLN A 42 -11.70 -2.86 3.47
C GLN A 42 -12.87 -2.14 2.79
N TRP A 43 -12.59 -1.16 1.93
CA TRP A 43 -13.65 -0.49 1.17
C TRP A 43 -14.32 -1.42 0.17
N ARG A 44 -13.54 -2.28 -0.51
CA ARG A 44 -14.07 -3.29 -1.43
C ARG A 44 -15.00 -4.25 -0.71
N GLU A 45 -14.58 -4.81 0.42
CA GLU A 45 -15.37 -5.76 1.21
C GLU A 45 -16.68 -5.14 1.72
N ALA A 46 -16.65 -3.88 2.15
CA ALA A 46 -17.87 -3.16 2.55
C ALA A 46 -18.86 -3.00 1.38
N LEU A 47 -18.37 -2.77 0.15
CA LEU A 47 -19.23 -2.72 -1.04
C LEU A 47 -19.73 -4.11 -1.45
N GLU A 48 -18.91 -5.15 -1.30
CA GLU A 48 -19.29 -6.55 -1.55
C GLU A 48 -20.42 -6.99 -0.62
N GLU A 49 -20.32 -6.71 0.68
CA GLU A 49 -21.38 -7.00 1.66
C GLU A 49 -22.68 -6.27 1.30
N ARG A 50 -22.57 -5.01 0.86
CA ARG A 50 -23.74 -4.25 0.40
C ARG A 50 -24.35 -4.84 -0.87
N LEU A 51 -23.53 -5.26 -1.82
CA LEU A 51 -23.97 -5.89 -3.05
C LEU A 51 -24.71 -7.21 -2.75
N GLU A 52 -24.19 -8.03 -1.84
CA GLU A 52 -24.82 -9.27 -1.41
C GLU A 52 -26.24 -9.03 -0.87
N LYS A 53 -26.40 -8.04 0.03
CA LYS A 53 -27.71 -7.66 0.56
C LYS A 53 -28.70 -7.23 -0.53
N LEU A 54 -28.25 -6.46 -1.53
CA LEU A 54 -29.11 -6.05 -2.64
C LEU A 54 -29.49 -7.22 -3.56
N LEU A 55 -28.58 -8.16 -3.79
CA LEU A 55 -28.84 -9.38 -4.54
C LEU A 55 -29.85 -10.27 -3.82
N GLU A 56 -29.77 -10.38 -2.49
CA GLU A 56 -30.77 -11.09 -1.69
C GLU A 56 -32.15 -10.46 -1.79
N LEU A 57 -32.26 -9.12 -1.69
CA LEU A 57 -33.52 -8.41 -1.84
C LEU A 57 -34.14 -8.65 -3.23
N LYS A 58 -33.30 -8.59 -4.27
CA LYS A 58 -33.71 -8.90 -5.65
C LYS A 58 -34.21 -10.34 -5.78
N ALA A 59 -33.50 -11.31 -5.19
CA ALA A 59 -33.88 -12.72 -5.22
C ALA A 59 -35.21 -12.99 -4.51
N LYS A 60 -35.50 -12.24 -3.43
CA LYS A 60 -36.77 -12.28 -2.70
C LYS A 60 -37.93 -11.55 -3.41
N GLY A 61 -37.67 -10.91 -4.56
CA GLY A 61 -38.66 -10.12 -5.28
C GLY A 61 -39.09 -8.85 -4.54
N ILE A 62 -38.30 -8.40 -3.57
CA ILE A 62 -38.58 -7.19 -2.78
C ILE A 62 -38.18 -5.99 -3.63
N VAL A 63 -39.18 -5.31 -4.20
CA VAL A 63 -39.00 -4.07 -4.97
C VAL A 63 -38.97 -2.89 -4.01
N GLU A 64 -37.94 -2.83 -3.16
CA GLU A 64 -37.71 -1.69 -2.27
C GLU A 64 -37.14 -0.47 -3.03
N TYR A 65 -36.49 -0.72 -4.17
CA TYR A 65 -35.82 0.30 -4.97
C TYR A 65 -36.23 0.20 -6.44
N PRO A 66 -36.79 1.27 -7.03
CA PRO A 66 -37.17 1.28 -8.45
C PRO A 66 -35.97 1.10 -9.40
N ASN A 67 -34.75 1.40 -8.93
CA ASN A 67 -33.52 1.31 -9.71
C ASN A 67 -32.54 0.28 -9.12
N LEU A 68 -33.06 -0.82 -8.56
CA LEU A 68 -32.24 -1.83 -7.88
C LEU A 68 -31.16 -2.40 -8.81
N ASP A 69 -31.51 -2.68 -10.07
CA ASP A 69 -30.60 -3.24 -11.05
C ASP A 69 -29.46 -2.29 -11.43
N GLU A 70 -29.76 -1.01 -11.64
CA GLU A 70 -28.74 0.01 -11.92
C GLU A 70 -27.75 0.11 -10.76
N ARG A 71 -28.24 0.07 -9.51
CA ARG A 71 -27.40 0.16 -8.31
C ARG A 71 -26.53 -1.08 -8.10
N ILE A 72 -27.05 -2.26 -8.45
CA ILE A 72 -26.27 -3.52 -8.46
C ILE A 72 -25.13 -3.42 -9.48
N GLU A 73 -25.41 -2.97 -10.69
CA GLU A 73 -24.39 -2.83 -11.73
C GLU A 73 -23.37 -1.73 -11.41
N GLU A 74 -23.80 -0.65 -10.79
CA GLU A 74 -22.90 0.41 -10.31
C GLU A 74 -21.95 -0.10 -9.21
N LEU A 75 -22.47 -0.82 -8.21
CA LEU A 75 -21.65 -1.41 -7.16
C LEU A 75 -20.63 -2.40 -7.71
N LYS A 76 -21.03 -3.25 -8.67
CA LYS A 76 -20.09 -4.16 -9.34
C LYS A 76 -18.93 -3.41 -10.02
N ARG A 77 -19.22 -2.29 -10.69
CA ARG A 77 -18.18 -1.45 -11.30
C ARG A 77 -17.24 -0.86 -10.24
N TYR A 78 -17.77 -0.34 -9.14
CA TYR A 78 -16.93 0.20 -8.07
C TYR A 78 -16.08 -0.87 -7.39
N ILE A 79 -16.64 -2.05 -7.13
CA ILE A 79 -15.90 -3.20 -6.58
C ILE A 79 -14.75 -3.59 -7.51
N ALA A 80 -14.98 -3.63 -8.82
CA ALA A 80 -13.95 -3.93 -9.80
C ALA A 80 -12.80 -2.92 -9.77
N VAL A 81 -13.12 -1.61 -9.70
CA VAL A 81 -12.10 -0.55 -9.57
C VAL A 81 -11.31 -0.70 -8.27
N LEU A 82 -12.00 -0.86 -7.12
CA LEU A 82 -11.31 -1.02 -5.83
C LEU A 82 -10.43 -2.27 -5.80
N ARG A 83 -10.83 -3.35 -6.49
CA ARG A 83 -10.02 -4.56 -6.61
C ARG A 83 -8.76 -4.32 -7.43
N GLU A 84 -8.86 -3.55 -8.51
CA GLU A 84 -7.71 -3.18 -9.33
C GLU A 84 -6.74 -2.29 -8.54
N GLU A 85 -7.24 -1.27 -7.84
CA GLU A 85 -6.43 -0.40 -6.96
C GLU A 85 -5.77 -1.19 -5.82
N GLU A 86 -6.49 -2.13 -5.19
CA GLU A 86 -5.93 -3.04 -4.16
C GLU A 86 -4.73 -3.81 -4.72
N ILE A 87 -4.87 -4.44 -5.90
CA ILE A 87 -3.83 -5.27 -6.51
C ILE A 87 -2.62 -4.43 -6.92
N ILE A 88 -2.84 -3.27 -7.54
CA ILE A 88 -1.77 -2.37 -7.97
C ILE A 88 -1.00 -1.88 -6.75
N THR A 89 -1.71 -1.43 -5.72
CA THR A 89 -1.09 -0.94 -4.49
C THR A 89 -0.31 -2.05 -3.81
N GLU A 90 -0.89 -3.24 -3.65
CA GLU A 90 -0.22 -4.40 -3.05
C GLU A 90 1.08 -4.74 -3.78
N PHE A 91 1.05 -4.74 -5.12
CA PHE A 91 2.23 -4.95 -5.93
C PHE A 91 3.32 -3.90 -5.64
N VAL A 92 2.96 -2.61 -5.59
CA VAL A 92 3.91 -1.53 -5.28
C VAL A 92 4.51 -1.72 -3.88
N GLU A 93 3.69 -2.00 -2.87
CA GLU A 93 4.19 -2.24 -1.51
C GLU A 93 5.14 -3.45 -1.44
N GLN A 94 4.85 -4.53 -2.20
CA GLN A 94 5.72 -5.70 -2.30
C GLN A 94 7.05 -5.37 -2.99
N GLN A 95 7.06 -4.53 -4.02
CA GLN A 95 8.30 -4.09 -4.68
C GLN A 95 9.20 -3.32 -3.72
N VAL A 96 8.65 -2.41 -2.90
CA VAL A 96 9.43 -1.67 -1.88
C VAL A 96 10.09 -2.66 -0.91
N ARG A 97 9.32 -3.61 -0.37
CA ARG A 97 9.84 -4.64 0.56
C ARG A 97 10.93 -5.49 -0.09
N MET A 98 10.76 -5.85 -1.37
CA MET A 98 11.73 -6.64 -2.12
C MET A 98 13.05 -5.88 -2.32
N VAL A 99 12.99 -4.61 -2.72
CA VAL A 99 14.18 -3.77 -2.93
C VAL A 99 14.96 -3.60 -1.63
N VAL A 100 14.27 -3.34 -0.51
CA VAL A 100 14.91 -3.26 0.81
C VAL A 100 15.53 -4.60 1.20
N GLY A 101 14.81 -5.71 1.00
CA GLY A 101 15.32 -7.06 1.27
C GLY A 101 16.57 -7.40 0.47
N LYS A 102 16.62 -7.00 -0.81
CA LYS A 102 17.80 -7.16 -1.66
C LYS A 102 18.99 -6.34 -1.14
N ALA A 103 18.75 -5.07 -0.78
CA ALA A 103 19.80 -4.21 -0.23
C ALA A 103 20.38 -4.74 1.09
N LYS A 104 19.53 -5.31 1.96
CA LYS A 104 19.98 -6.01 3.18
C LYS A 104 20.90 -7.19 2.85
N LEU A 105 20.49 -8.03 1.91
CA LEU A 105 21.26 -9.21 1.51
C LEU A 105 22.63 -8.82 0.95
N GLU A 106 22.69 -7.80 0.08
CA GLU A 106 23.94 -7.28 -0.48
C GLU A 106 24.88 -6.74 0.61
N ARG A 107 24.33 -6.01 1.60
CA ARG A 107 25.11 -5.51 2.74
C ARG A 107 25.71 -6.65 3.56
N MET A 108 24.93 -7.66 3.91
CA MET A 108 25.42 -8.83 4.64
C MET A 108 26.53 -9.56 3.88
N MET A 109 26.38 -9.73 2.56
CA MET A 109 27.38 -10.37 1.72
C MET A 109 28.66 -9.53 1.55
N GLY A 110 28.53 -8.20 1.50
CA GLY A 110 29.67 -7.28 1.43
C GLY A 110 30.46 -7.22 2.74
N GLU A 111 29.78 -7.16 3.89
CA GLU A 111 30.41 -7.22 5.21
C GLU A 111 31.13 -8.57 5.45
N SER A 112 30.65 -9.66 4.85
CA SER A 112 31.29 -10.99 4.91
C SER A 112 32.63 -11.10 4.16
N LEU A 113 32.92 -10.17 3.24
CA LEU A 113 34.12 -10.20 2.39
C LEU A 113 35.26 -9.28 2.88
N ASP A 114 34.97 -8.32 3.77
CA ASP A 114 35.96 -7.40 4.35
C ASP A 114 36.60 -7.93 5.64
N GLU A 115 36.09 -9.02 6.23
CA GLU A 115 36.66 -9.68 7.42
C GLU A 115 37.61 -10.88 7.11
N GLY A 116 38.01 -11.05 5.85
CA GLY A 116 38.83 -12.18 5.36
C GLY A 116 40.29 -11.84 5.05
#